data_AF-G6YK31-F1
#
_entry.id   AF-G6YK31-F1
#
_cell.length_a   1.000
_cell.length_b   1.000
_cell.length_c   1.000
_cell.angle_alpha   90.00
_cell.angle_beta   90.00
_cell.angle_gamma   90.00
#
_symmetry.space_group_name_H-M   'P 1'
#
loop_
_entity.id
_entity.type
_entity.pdbx_description
1 polymer ?
#
loop_
_entity_poly.entity_id
_entity_poly.type
_entity_poly.pdbx_seq_one_letter_code
_entity_poly.pdbx_strand_id
1 'polypeptide(L)'
;MMHEKIRPHHLERKAILYVRQSSAHQVLHNRESSALQYAMRDRLVALGWSCIETVDDDLGRSAAGGVARAGFDRMVAAVCLGKVGAVAAREVSRFARNSRDWQQLIEMCRVVDTVLVDQETVYAPRQGNDRLLLGLKGSLNECELDLLRQRSLSARYEKARRGELIVTAPVGFVKVGDRLEKDPDRRMQEAITLVFDRWRNSAVPARPCSGSSNMGWICLPSATMAMWFGAGQAMRPSTE
;
A
#
# COMPACT_ATOMS: atom_id res chain seq x y z
N MET A 1 19.26 20.35 -27.38
CA MET A 1 18.34 19.63 -28.29
C MET A 1 16.94 19.90 -27.77
N MET A 2 16.13 20.69 -28.50
CA MET A 2 14.76 21.00 -28.06
C MET A 2 13.90 19.75 -28.20
N HIS A 3 13.29 19.29 -27.12
CA HIS A 3 12.39 18.13 -27.16
C HIS A 3 11.10 18.56 -27.86
N GLU A 4 10.71 17.88 -28.94
CA GLU A 4 9.60 18.27 -29.84
C GLU A 4 8.25 18.49 -29.13
N LYS A 5 8.05 17.85 -27.98
CA LYS A 5 6.84 17.93 -27.15
C LYS A 5 6.89 19.02 -26.07
N ILE A 6 8.07 19.57 -25.76
CA ILE A 6 8.25 20.60 -24.73
C ILE A 6 8.28 21.96 -25.43
N ARG A 7 7.30 22.80 -25.11
CA ARG A 7 7.15 24.15 -25.64
C ARG A 7 7.63 25.19 -24.60
N PRO A 8 7.98 26.42 -25.02
CA PRO A 8 8.48 27.45 -24.11
C PRO A 8 7.57 27.71 -22.89
N HIS A 9 6.26 27.73 -23.09
CA HIS A 9 5.29 27.96 -22.00
C HIS A 9 5.26 26.83 -20.96
N HIS A 10 5.74 25.62 -21.29
CA HIS A 10 5.93 24.56 -20.31
C HIS A 10 7.12 24.88 -19.38
N LEU A 11 8.17 25.52 -19.90
CA LEU A 11 9.38 25.85 -19.14
C LEU A 11 9.22 27.13 -18.30
N GLU A 12 8.29 28.02 -18.67
CA GLU A 12 7.89 29.19 -17.87
C GLU A 12 7.22 28.80 -16.55
N ARG A 13 6.67 27.58 -16.49
CA ARG A 13 5.99 27.02 -15.32
C ARG A 13 6.92 26.05 -14.60
N LYS A 14 6.74 25.91 -13.27
CA LYS A 14 7.53 24.93 -12.50
C LYS A 14 7.25 23.50 -12.96
N ALA A 15 8.24 22.63 -12.83
CA ALA A 15 8.05 21.18 -12.88
C ALA A 15 7.84 20.64 -11.46
N ILE A 16 7.05 19.58 -11.33
CA ILE A 16 6.90 18.83 -10.09
C ILE A 16 7.47 17.43 -10.29
N LEU A 17 8.40 17.02 -9.43
CA LEU A 17 8.83 15.64 -9.27
C LEU A 17 8.05 14.99 -8.13
N TYR A 18 7.19 14.02 -8.44
CA TYR A 18 6.48 13.25 -7.43
C TYR A 18 7.24 11.96 -7.13
N VAL A 19 7.64 11.80 -5.86
CA VAL A 19 8.34 10.62 -5.37
C VAL A 19 7.36 9.78 -4.57
N ARG A 20 7.27 8.47 -4.88
CA ARG A 20 6.36 7.55 -4.21
C ARG A 20 7.09 6.27 -3.81
N GLN A 21 7.15 6.00 -2.51
CA GLN A 21 7.75 4.77 -1.98
C GLN A 21 6.77 4.04 -1.04
N SER A 22 6.62 2.73 -1.27
CA SER A 22 5.75 1.86 -0.48
C SER A 22 6.44 1.41 0.80
N SER A 23 5.86 1.69 1.97
CA SER A 23 6.20 1.17 3.31
C SER A 23 7.59 1.48 3.89
N ALA A 24 7.61 1.87 5.17
CA ALA A 24 8.82 2.18 5.95
C ALA A 24 9.88 1.06 5.93
N HIS A 25 9.47 -0.21 5.81
CA HIS A 25 10.38 -1.35 5.73
C HIS A 25 11.22 -1.39 4.44
N GLN A 26 10.65 -0.97 3.31
CA GLN A 26 11.35 -0.96 2.02
C GLN A 26 12.27 0.27 1.87
N VAL A 27 12.01 1.36 2.60
CA VAL A 27 12.87 2.56 2.62
C VAL A 27 14.25 2.23 3.22
N LEU A 28 14.29 1.42 4.28
CA LEU A 28 15.54 1.04 4.95
C LEU A 28 16.42 0.11 4.08
N HIS A 29 15.82 -0.70 3.22
CA HIS A 29 16.52 -1.74 2.47
C HIS A 29 16.77 -1.41 0.98
N ASN A 30 16.08 -0.43 0.38
CA ASN A 30 16.16 -0.13 -1.06
C ASN A 30 16.73 1.27 -1.35
N ARG A 31 17.97 1.55 -0.92
CA ARG A 31 18.65 2.84 -1.14
C ARG A 31 18.80 3.21 -2.62
N GLU A 32 19.04 2.23 -3.49
CA GLU A 32 19.17 2.45 -4.94
C GLU A 32 17.86 2.90 -5.58
N SER A 33 16.72 2.38 -5.12
CA SER A 33 15.39 2.78 -5.63
C SER A 33 15.04 4.22 -5.28
N SER A 34 15.48 4.70 -4.11
CA SER A 34 15.35 6.11 -3.73
C SER A 34 16.26 6.99 -4.57
N ALA A 35 17.53 6.59 -4.77
CA ALA A 35 18.47 7.34 -5.62
C ALA A 35 17.96 7.52 -7.06
N LEU A 36 17.41 6.47 -7.67
CA LEU A 36 16.84 6.53 -9.02
C LEU A 36 15.61 7.45 -9.12
N GLN A 37 14.83 7.60 -8.05
CA GLN A 37 13.69 8.52 -8.06
C GLN A 37 14.15 9.99 -7.99
N TYR A 38 15.15 10.29 -7.17
CA TYR A 38 15.70 11.64 -7.12
C TYR A 38 16.52 12.00 -8.38
N ALA A 39 17.11 11.02 -9.07
CA ALA A 39 17.78 11.21 -10.37
C ALA A 39 16.84 11.75 -11.48
N MET A 40 15.51 11.62 -11.32
CA MET A 40 14.55 12.28 -12.21
C MET A 40 14.65 13.80 -12.18
N ARG A 41 15.18 14.39 -11.11
CA ARG A 41 15.45 15.83 -11.03
C ARG A 41 16.47 16.23 -12.09
N ASP A 42 17.55 15.48 -12.23
CA ASP A 42 18.61 15.76 -13.20
C ASP A 42 18.08 15.66 -14.63
N ARG A 43 17.18 14.70 -14.88
CA ARG A 43 16.47 14.58 -16.15
C ARG A 43 15.61 15.82 -16.44
N LEU A 44 14.85 16.33 -15.46
CA LEU A 44 14.06 17.55 -15.64
C LEU A 44 14.94 18.78 -15.94
N VAL A 45 16.09 18.89 -15.27
CA VAL A 45 17.09 19.94 -15.58
C VAL A 45 17.61 19.80 -17.00
N ALA A 46 17.97 18.59 -17.42
CA ALA A 46 18.43 18.31 -18.79
C ALA A 46 17.37 18.60 -19.86
N LEU A 47 16.08 18.48 -19.50
CA LEU A 47 14.95 18.85 -20.36
C LEU A 47 14.65 20.36 -20.38
N GLY A 48 15.29 21.15 -19.52
CA GLY A 48 15.26 22.61 -19.53
C GLY A 48 14.52 23.28 -18.37
N TRP A 49 14.02 22.53 -17.36
CA TRP A 49 13.36 23.15 -16.20
C TRP A 49 14.38 23.68 -15.19
N SER A 50 14.24 24.95 -14.83
CA SER A 50 15.02 25.61 -13.78
C SER A 50 14.35 25.57 -12.40
N CYS A 51 13.02 25.60 -12.37
CA CYS A 51 12.21 25.54 -11.15
C CYS A 51 11.56 24.15 -11.02
N ILE A 52 12.10 23.33 -10.12
CA ILE A 52 11.64 21.96 -9.88
C ILE A 52 11.28 21.80 -8.40
N GLU A 53 10.02 21.48 -8.11
CA GLU A 53 9.54 21.14 -6.78
C GLU A 53 9.50 19.62 -6.62
N THR A 54 10.10 19.09 -5.56
CA THR A 54 9.99 17.65 -5.24
C THR A 54 8.94 17.45 -4.17
N VAL A 55 7.96 16.58 -4.45
CA VAL A 55 6.88 16.21 -3.55
C VAL A 55 7.12 14.77 -3.11
N ASP A 56 7.55 14.60 -1.86
CA ASP A 56 7.86 13.30 -1.25
C ASP A 56 7.12 13.06 0.09
N ASP A 57 6.13 13.91 0.39
CA ASP A 57 5.34 13.86 1.64
C ASP A 57 4.57 12.54 1.87
N ASP A 58 4.42 11.73 0.81
CA ASP A 58 3.68 10.46 0.82
C ASP A 58 4.60 9.24 1.06
N LEU A 59 5.89 9.44 1.35
CA LEU A 59 6.85 8.39 1.69
C LEU A 59 6.48 7.65 2.99
N GLY A 60 6.66 6.32 3.00
CA GLY A 60 6.51 5.49 4.21
C GLY A 60 5.07 5.21 4.65
N ARG A 61 4.06 5.73 3.95
CA ARG A 61 2.64 5.56 4.31
C ARG A 61 2.08 4.27 3.70
N SER A 62 1.91 3.24 4.53
CA SER A 62 1.33 1.95 4.15
C SER A 62 -0.12 2.10 3.67
N ALA A 63 -0.48 1.26 2.69
CA ALA A 63 -1.78 1.26 1.99
C ALA A 63 -2.99 0.85 2.88
N ALA A 64 -2.83 0.75 4.20
CA ALA A 64 -3.81 0.16 5.11
C ALA A 64 -4.70 1.19 5.87
N GLY A 65 -4.48 2.49 5.69
CA GLY A 65 -5.30 3.53 6.32
C GLY A 65 -5.82 4.54 5.31
N GLY A 66 -7.10 4.93 5.44
CA GLY A 66 -7.77 5.99 4.66
C GLY A 66 -7.24 7.40 4.93
N VAL A 67 -5.92 7.55 5.02
CA VAL A 67 -5.23 8.81 5.34
C VAL A 67 -4.95 9.57 4.04
N ALA A 68 -5.32 10.85 4.04
CA ALA A 68 -5.29 11.78 2.91
C ALA A 68 -3.89 11.91 2.27
N ARG A 69 -3.83 11.93 0.94
CA ARG A 69 -2.61 12.09 0.12
C ARG A 69 -2.32 13.57 -0.10
N ALA A 70 -2.00 14.28 0.97
CA ALA A 70 -1.81 15.72 0.91
C ALA A 70 -0.79 16.15 -0.17
N GLY A 71 0.27 15.37 -0.43
CA GLY A 71 1.24 15.65 -1.49
C GLY A 71 0.65 15.54 -2.89
N PHE A 72 -0.03 14.43 -3.18
CA PHE A 72 -0.73 14.23 -4.45
C PHE A 72 -1.83 15.27 -4.69
N ASP A 73 -2.66 15.55 -3.69
CA ASP A 73 -3.76 16.51 -3.80
C ASP A 73 -3.24 17.93 -4.08
N ARG A 74 -2.14 18.33 -3.43
CA ARG A 74 -1.45 19.60 -3.71
C ARG A 74 -0.89 19.65 -5.13
N MET A 75 -0.28 18.56 -5.60
CA MET A 75 0.23 18.47 -6.97
C MET A 75 -0.91 18.62 -7.99
N VAL A 76 -2.01 17.88 -7.82
CA VAL A 76 -3.18 17.96 -8.69
C VAL A 76 -3.75 19.38 -8.67
N ALA A 77 -3.89 20.00 -7.50
CA ALA A 77 -4.36 21.38 -7.39
C ALA A 77 -3.45 22.37 -8.13
N ALA A 78 -2.12 22.23 -8.00
CA ALA A 78 -1.16 23.07 -8.73
C ALA A 78 -1.25 22.89 -10.26
N VAL A 79 -1.50 21.67 -10.73
CA VAL A 79 -1.76 21.38 -12.15
C VAL A 79 -3.07 22.04 -12.59
N CYS A 80 -4.16 21.86 -11.86
CA CYS A 80 -5.46 22.47 -12.17
C CYS A 80 -5.40 24.00 -12.24
N LEU A 81 -4.54 24.63 -11.43
CA LEU A 81 -4.30 26.08 -11.46
C LEU A 81 -3.41 26.54 -12.63
N GLY A 82 -2.95 25.63 -13.49
CA GLY A 82 -2.08 25.94 -14.63
C GLY A 82 -0.67 26.41 -14.24
N LYS A 83 -0.26 26.20 -12.99
CA LYS A 83 1.05 26.64 -12.47
C LYS A 83 2.19 25.68 -12.79
N VAL A 84 1.87 24.52 -13.37
CA VAL A 84 2.80 23.40 -13.55
C VAL A 84 2.96 23.11 -15.04
N GLY A 85 4.20 23.09 -15.51
CA GLY A 85 4.54 22.80 -16.91
C GLY A 85 4.84 21.33 -17.16
N ALA A 86 5.38 20.64 -16.15
CA ALA A 86 5.61 19.20 -16.18
C ALA A 86 5.33 18.54 -14.83
N VAL A 87 4.82 17.32 -14.88
CA VAL A 87 4.74 16.42 -13.73
C VAL A 87 5.56 15.17 -14.05
N ALA A 88 6.55 14.88 -13.22
CA ALA A 88 7.51 13.81 -13.42
C ALA A 88 7.49 12.79 -12.29
N ALA A 89 7.71 11.53 -12.63
CA ALA A 89 7.98 10.44 -11.70
C ALA A 89 8.80 9.38 -12.43
N ARG A 90 9.50 8.50 -11.71
CA ARG A 90 10.27 7.41 -12.34
C ARG A 90 9.40 6.55 -13.26
N GLU A 91 8.19 6.25 -12.81
CA GLU A 91 7.16 5.54 -13.59
C GLU A 91 5.83 6.30 -13.44
N VAL A 92 5.34 6.90 -14.54
CA VAL A 92 4.12 7.71 -14.52
C VAL A 92 2.87 6.91 -14.12
N SER A 93 2.82 5.60 -14.41
CA SER A 93 1.74 4.72 -13.95
C SER A 93 1.62 4.63 -12.43
N ARG A 94 2.65 5.03 -11.67
CA ARG A 94 2.66 5.01 -10.20
C ARG A 94 2.16 6.30 -9.56
N PHE A 95 1.76 7.32 -10.31
CA PHE A 95 1.21 8.56 -9.70
C PHE A 95 -0.06 8.29 -8.88
N ALA A 96 -0.90 7.36 -9.29
CA ALA A 96 -2.21 7.12 -8.68
C ALA A 96 -2.29 5.79 -7.91
N ARG A 97 -3.10 5.74 -6.85
CA ARG A 97 -3.41 4.50 -6.12
C ARG A 97 -4.50 3.66 -6.81
N ASN A 98 -5.28 4.27 -7.69
CA ASN A 98 -6.38 3.67 -8.42
C ASN A 98 -6.42 4.24 -9.86
N SER A 99 -7.08 3.55 -10.81
CA SER A 99 -7.27 4.05 -12.18
C SER A 99 -7.95 5.41 -12.24
N ARG A 100 -8.86 5.70 -11.31
CA ARG A 100 -9.67 6.93 -11.35
C ARG A 100 -8.82 8.19 -11.22
N ASP A 101 -7.98 8.26 -10.18
CA ASP A 101 -7.10 9.41 -9.92
C ASP A 101 -6.07 9.56 -11.05
N TRP A 102 -5.65 8.44 -11.66
CA TRP A 102 -4.75 8.45 -12.82
C TRP A 102 -5.40 9.10 -14.03
N GLN A 103 -6.59 8.64 -14.40
CA GLN A 103 -7.34 9.18 -15.52
C GLN A 103 -7.69 10.65 -15.29
N GLN A 104 -8.07 11.01 -14.06
CA GLN A 104 -8.35 12.40 -13.70
C GLN A 104 -7.11 13.28 -13.89
N LEU A 105 -5.92 12.84 -13.44
CA LEU A 105 -4.68 13.59 -13.65
C LEU A 105 -4.36 13.77 -15.14
N ILE A 106 -4.50 12.72 -15.96
CA ILE A 106 -4.29 12.81 -17.41
C ILE A 106 -5.21 13.87 -18.04
N GLU A 107 -6.49 13.86 -17.69
CA GLU A 107 -7.46 14.82 -18.22
C GLU A 107 -7.15 16.25 -17.78
N MET A 108 -6.76 16.47 -16.52
CA MET A 108 -6.33 17.79 -16.05
C MET A 108 -5.09 18.28 -16.81
N CYS A 109 -4.06 17.43 -16.92
CA CYS A 109 -2.85 17.77 -17.67
C CYS A 109 -3.13 18.08 -19.14
N ARG A 110 -4.09 17.39 -19.76
CA ARG A 110 -4.56 17.71 -21.12
C ARG A 110 -5.20 19.09 -21.18
N VAL A 111 -6.06 19.44 -20.22
CA VAL A 111 -6.76 20.74 -20.19
C VAL A 111 -5.78 21.89 -20.01
N VAL A 112 -4.84 21.79 -19.07
CA VAL A 112 -3.92 22.89 -18.75
C VAL A 112 -2.62 22.90 -19.56
N ASP A 113 -2.45 21.92 -20.46
CA ASP A 113 -1.23 21.70 -21.25
C ASP A 113 0.01 21.51 -20.37
N THR A 114 -0.07 20.52 -19.49
CA THR A 114 1.04 20.04 -18.66
C THR A 114 1.55 18.73 -19.24
N VAL A 115 2.86 18.60 -19.43
CA VAL A 115 3.46 17.34 -19.91
C VAL A 115 3.71 16.38 -18.75
N LEU A 116 3.62 15.08 -19.03
CA LEU A 116 3.99 14.02 -18.09
C LEU A 116 5.36 13.46 -18.49
N VAL A 117 6.25 13.24 -17.53
CA VAL A 117 7.62 12.79 -17.80
C VAL A 117 7.91 11.54 -16.97
N ASP A 118 8.30 10.45 -17.62
CA ASP A 118 8.94 9.32 -16.96
C ASP A 118 10.44 9.24 -17.27
N GLN A 119 11.09 8.20 -16.76
CA GLN A 119 12.52 7.96 -16.94
C GLN A 119 12.95 7.85 -18.41
N GLU A 120 12.03 7.53 -19.33
CA GLU A 120 12.37 7.23 -20.73
C GLU A 120 11.75 8.24 -21.68
N THR A 121 10.52 8.69 -21.41
CA THR A 121 9.65 9.38 -22.36
C THR A 121 9.01 10.64 -21.77
N VAL A 122 8.82 11.64 -22.63
CA VAL A 122 7.94 12.79 -22.38
C VAL A 122 6.62 12.54 -23.10
N TYR A 123 5.52 12.65 -22.37
CA TYR A 123 4.16 12.51 -22.86
C TYR A 123 3.45 13.86 -22.86
N ALA A 124 2.81 14.19 -23.96
CA ALA A 124 1.91 15.32 -24.09
C ALA A 124 0.46 14.80 -24.12
N PRO A 125 -0.33 14.89 -23.02
CA PRO A 125 -1.69 14.35 -22.97
C PRO A 125 -2.68 14.92 -24.01
N ARG A 126 -2.35 16.06 -24.64
CA ARG A 126 -3.09 16.61 -25.78
C ARG A 126 -2.92 15.80 -27.07
N GLN A 127 -1.85 15.02 -27.19
CA GLN A 127 -1.59 14.14 -28.32
C GLN A 127 -2.30 12.80 -28.11
N GLY A 128 -3.08 12.37 -29.11
CA GLY A 128 -3.88 11.14 -29.01
C GLY A 128 -3.04 9.90 -28.73
N ASN A 129 -1.87 9.78 -29.39
CA ASN A 129 -0.95 8.64 -29.23
C ASN A 129 -0.40 8.56 -27.81
N ASP A 130 0.04 9.68 -27.25
CA ASP A 130 0.56 9.72 -25.88
C ASP A 130 -0.54 9.39 -24.87
N ARG A 131 -1.76 9.89 -25.08
CA ARG A 131 -2.90 9.56 -24.22
C ARG A 131 -3.26 8.08 -24.26
N LEU A 132 -3.22 7.45 -25.43
CA LEU A 132 -3.44 6.01 -25.56
C LEU A 132 -2.37 5.21 -24.80
N LEU A 133 -1.10 5.57 -24.97
CA LEU A 133 0.01 4.93 -24.25
C LEU A 133 -0.10 5.10 -22.74
N LEU A 134 -0.46 6.30 -22.27
CA LEU A 134 -0.71 6.58 -20.85
C LEU A 134 -1.88 5.75 -20.31
N GLY A 135 -2.94 5.57 -21.10
CA GLY A 135 -4.05 4.68 -20.78
C GLY A 135 -3.60 3.23 -20.62
N LEU A 136 -2.86 2.69 -21.60
CA LEU A 136 -2.34 1.33 -21.57
C LEU A 136 -1.38 1.09 -20.40
N LYS A 137 -0.46 2.03 -20.13
CA LYS A 137 0.43 1.97 -18.96
C LYS A 137 -0.36 1.93 -17.64
N GLY A 138 -1.49 2.64 -17.59
CA GLY A 138 -2.43 2.56 -16.46
C GLY A 138 -2.99 1.15 -16.28
N SER A 139 -3.58 0.57 -17.33
CA SER A 139 -4.17 -0.77 -17.31
C SER A 139 -3.15 -1.87 -16.99
N LEU A 140 -1.93 -1.77 -17.52
CA LEU A 140 -0.85 -2.72 -17.23
C LEU A 140 -0.49 -2.73 -15.74
N ASN A 141 -0.35 -1.55 -15.13
CA ASN A 141 -0.04 -1.44 -13.71
C ASN A 141 -1.17 -2.01 -12.82
N GLU A 142 -2.44 -1.86 -13.20
CA GLU A 142 -3.55 -2.51 -12.50
C GLU A 142 -3.47 -4.04 -12.59
N CYS A 143 -3.22 -4.57 -13.79
CA CYS A 143 -3.03 -6.00 -14.01
C CYS A 143 -1.87 -6.57 -13.18
N GLU A 144 -0.73 -5.88 -13.13
CA GLU A 144 0.42 -6.27 -12.30
C GLU A 144 0.08 -6.32 -10.81
N LEU A 145 -0.65 -5.31 -10.31
CA LEU A 145 -1.09 -5.28 -8.92
C LEU A 145 -2.04 -6.43 -8.60
N ASP A 146 -2.95 -6.78 -9.52
CA ASP A 146 -3.87 -7.89 -9.32
C ASP A 146 -3.15 -9.25 -9.33
N LEU A 147 -2.17 -9.44 -10.21
CA LEU A 147 -1.30 -10.62 -10.18
C LEU A 147 -0.53 -10.75 -8.87
N LEU A 148 0.03 -9.65 -8.35
CA LEU A 148 0.73 -9.63 -7.07
C LEU A 148 -0.22 -9.96 -5.90
N ARG A 149 -1.44 -9.42 -5.91
CA ARG A 149 -2.48 -9.75 -4.92
C ARG A 149 -2.87 -11.22 -4.97
N GLN A 150 -3.10 -11.76 -6.16
CA GLN A 150 -3.43 -13.18 -6.35
C GLN A 150 -2.31 -14.07 -5.79
N ARG A 151 -1.04 -13.80 -6.14
CA ARG A 151 0.11 -14.54 -5.60
C ARG A 151 0.20 -14.45 -4.09
N SER A 152 -0.01 -13.25 -3.52
CA SER A 152 -0.02 -13.07 -2.08
C SER A 152 -1.16 -13.83 -1.39
N LEU A 153 -2.35 -13.88 -1.99
CA LEU A 153 -3.49 -14.63 -1.46
C LEU A 153 -3.23 -16.13 -1.52
N SER A 154 -2.74 -16.65 -2.66
CA SER A 154 -2.35 -18.05 -2.80
C SER A 154 -1.29 -18.44 -1.76
N ALA A 155 -0.26 -17.61 -1.55
CA ALA A 155 0.73 -17.85 -0.51
C ALA A 155 0.13 -17.86 0.91
N ARG A 156 -0.84 -16.98 1.19
CA ARG A 156 -1.57 -16.99 2.47
C ARG A 156 -2.40 -18.26 2.66
N TYR A 157 -3.11 -18.71 1.62
CA TYR A 157 -3.88 -19.95 1.66
C TYR A 157 -2.99 -21.16 1.89
N GLU A 158 -1.84 -21.24 1.23
CA GLU A 158 -0.88 -22.33 1.45
C GLU A 158 -0.26 -22.30 2.87
N LYS A 159 0.03 -21.11 3.42
CA LYS A 159 0.42 -20.97 4.83
C LYS A 159 -0.71 -21.43 5.77
N ALA A 160 -1.96 -21.12 5.46
CA ALA A 160 -3.11 -21.54 6.27
C ALA A 160 -3.29 -23.06 6.24
N ARG A 161 -3.15 -23.68 5.06
CA ARG A 161 -3.22 -25.14 4.89
C ARG A 161 -2.17 -25.88 5.71
N ARG A 162 -0.99 -25.30 5.89
CA ARG A 162 0.08 -25.85 6.76
C ARG A 162 -0.07 -25.48 8.25
N GLY A 163 -1.08 -24.69 8.61
CA GLY A 163 -1.24 -24.19 10.00
C GLY A 163 -0.22 -23.12 10.41
N GLU A 164 0.52 -22.56 9.45
CA GLU A 164 1.58 -21.56 9.68
C GLU A 164 1.09 -20.11 9.53
N LEU A 165 -0.18 -19.90 9.17
CA LEU A 165 -0.73 -18.57 8.96
C LEU A 165 -1.01 -17.86 10.29
N ILE A 166 -0.08 -17.00 10.70
CA ILE A 166 -0.27 -16.08 11.82
C ILE A 166 -0.60 -14.69 11.26
N VAL A 167 -1.88 -14.28 11.33
CA VAL A 167 -2.36 -12.96 10.88
C VAL A 167 -2.16 -11.89 11.97
N THR A 168 -2.58 -12.21 13.19
CA THR A 168 -2.40 -11.39 14.40
C THR A 168 -2.12 -12.33 15.55
N ALA A 169 -1.20 -11.97 16.45
CA ALA A 169 -0.98 -12.74 17.65
C ALA A 169 -2.21 -12.62 18.57
N PRO A 170 -2.80 -13.73 19.05
CA PRO A 170 -3.88 -13.69 20.03
C PRO A 170 -3.45 -12.93 21.29
N VAL A 171 -4.43 -12.40 22.03
CA VAL A 171 -4.19 -11.67 23.28
C VAL A 171 -3.34 -12.52 24.23
N GLY A 172 -2.19 -11.97 24.64
CA GLY A 172 -1.21 -12.59 25.53
C GLY A 172 -0.29 -13.63 24.89
N PHE A 173 -0.25 -13.63 23.56
CA PHE A 173 0.81 -14.23 22.78
C PHE A 173 1.53 -13.15 21.97
N VAL A 174 2.83 -13.36 21.76
CA VAL A 174 3.69 -12.54 20.90
C VAL A 174 4.17 -13.38 19.73
N LYS A 175 4.29 -12.76 18.56
CA LYS A 175 4.84 -13.42 17.38
C LYS A 175 6.36 -13.36 17.44
N VAL A 176 7.02 -14.52 17.51
CA VAL A 176 8.47 -14.68 17.44
C VAL A 176 8.80 -15.48 16.19
N GLY A 177 9.33 -14.80 15.16
CA GLY A 177 9.50 -15.39 13.83
C GLY A 177 8.16 -15.84 13.23
N ASP A 178 8.05 -17.12 12.87
CA ASP A 178 6.82 -17.75 12.36
C ASP A 178 6.07 -18.57 13.44
N ARG A 179 6.33 -18.31 14.72
CA ARG A 179 5.65 -18.97 15.85
C ARG A 179 4.99 -17.97 16.79
N LEU A 180 4.04 -18.48 17.58
CA LEU A 180 3.43 -17.75 18.69
C LEU A 180 4.06 -18.24 19.99
N GLU A 181 4.57 -17.31 20.78
CA GLU A 181 5.07 -17.54 22.13
C GLU A 181 4.19 -16.79 23.13
N LYS A 182 4.16 -17.22 24.39
CA LYS A 182 3.42 -16.47 25.42
C LYS A 182 4.08 -15.11 25.63
N ASP A 183 3.27 -14.09 25.88
CA ASP A 183 3.78 -12.78 26.26
C ASP A 183 4.70 -12.91 27.48
N PRO A 184 5.95 -12.39 27.46
CA PRO A 184 6.87 -12.49 28.59
C PRO A 184 6.37 -11.76 29.85
N ASP A 185 5.38 -10.86 29.74
CA ASP A 185 4.75 -10.23 30.90
C ASP A 185 4.03 -11.28 31.77
N ARG A 186 4.58 -11.52 32.97
CA ARG A 186 4.01 -12.45 33.95
C ARG A 186 2.57 -12.10 34.32
N ARG A 187 2.21 -10.82 34.39
CA ARG A 187 0.83 -10.42 34.72
C ARG A 187 -0.15 -10.87 33.63
N MET A 188 0.28 -10.79 32.37
CA MET A 188 -0.50 -11.26 31.23
C MET A 188 -0.65 -12.79 31.25
N GLN A 189 0.43 -13.52 31.54
CA GLN A 189 0.38 -14.99 31.66
C GLN A 189 -0.51 -15.46 32.82
N GLU A 190 -0.43 -14.81 33.97
CA GLU A 190 -1.25 -15.10 35.15
C GLU A 190 -2.74 -14.81 34.86
N ALA A 191 -3.04 -13.68 34.23
CA ALA A 191 -4.42 -13.33 33.85
C ALA A 191 -5.02 -14.35 32.87
N ILE A 192 -4.27 -14.78 31.86
CA ILE A 192 -4.73 -15.81 30.92
C ILE A 192 -4.96 -17.15 31.63
N THR A 193 -4.02 -17.58 32.47
CA THR A 193 -4.11 -18.82 33.24
C THR A 193 -5.37 -18.81 34.11
N LEU A 194 -5.62 -17.70 34.82
CA LEU A 194 -6.80 -17.51 35.66
C LEU A 194 -8.12 -17.64 34.90
N VAL A 195 -8.19 -17.09 33.67
CA VAL A 195 -9.38 -17.21 32.81
C VAL A 195 -9.64 -18.68 32.46
N PHE A 196 -8.61 -19.43 32.07
CA PHE A 196 -8.76 -20.84 31.72
C PHE A 196 -9.08 -21.72 32.94
N ASP A 197 -8.51 -21.44 34.10
CA ASP A 197 -8.79 -22.16 35.33
C ASP A 197 -10.23 -21.90 35.81
N ARG A 198 -10.67 -20.65 35.77
CA ARG A 198 -12.05 -20.28 36.09
C ARG A 198 -13.03 -20.94 35.12
N TRP A 199 -12.70 -21.01 33.82
CA TRP A 199 -13.51 -21.70 32.82
C TRP A 199 -13.61 -23.20 33.11
N ARG A 200 -12.47 -23.87 33.36
CA ARG A 200 -12.42 -25.31 33.64
C ARG A 200 -13.17 -25.71 34.91
N ASN A 201 -13.20 -24.80 35.89
CA ASN A 201 -13.89 -24.99 37.16
C ASN A 201 -15.36 -24.50 37.11
N SER A 202 -15.82 -23.94 35.99
CA SER A 202 -17.21 -23.52 35.79
C SER A 202 -17.95 -24.51 34.90
N ALA A 203 -19.07 -25.06 35.39
CA ALA A 203 -19.90 -26.04 34.68
C ALA A 203 -20.75 -25.45 33.53
N VAL A 204 -20.22 -24.47 32.80
CA VAL A 204 -20.95 -23.77 31.72
C VAL A 204 -20.52 -24.36 30.37
N PRO A 205 -21.42 -25.04 29.63
CA PRO A 205 -21.09 -25.57 28.30
C PRO A 205 -20.90 -24.43 27.31
N ALA A 206 -19.84 -24.51 26.49
CA ALA A 206 -19.58 -23.56 25.42
C ALA A 206 -20.67 -23.66 24.33
N ARG A 207 -21.36 -22.55 24.04
CA ARG A 207 -22.27 -22.46 22.88
C ARG A 207 -21.53 -21.82 21.70
N PRO A 208 -21.55 -22.42 20.49
CA PRO A 208 -21.01 -21.76 19.31
C PRO A 208 -21.91 -20.58 18.92
N CYS A 209 -21.34 -19.39 18.71
CA CYS A 209 -22.11 -18.26 18.18
C CYS A 209 -22.20 -18.35 16.66
N SER A 210 -23.42 -18.45 16.13
CA SER A 210 -23.71 -18.34 14.70
C SER A 210 -23.68 -16.86 14.28
N GLY A 211 -22.47 -16.31 14.09
CA GLY A 211 -22.25 -15.01 13.46
C GLY A 211 -21.64 -15.21 12.07
N SER A 212 -22.25 -14.61 11.05
CA SER A 212 -21.96 -14.74 9.61
C SER A 212 -20.63 -14.14 9.13
N SER A 213 -19.59 -14.20 9.95
CA SER A 213 -18.21 -13.91 9.54
C SER A 213 -17.39 -15.18 9.73
N ASN A 214 -16.47 -15.45 8.82
CA ASN A 214 -15.67 -16.69 8.73
C ASN A 214 -14.68 -16.90 9.91
N MET A 215 -14.98 -16.36 11.09
CA MET A 215 -14.31 -16.52 12.38
C MET A 215 -15.39 -16.88 13.41
N GLY A 216 -15.32 -18.08 13.98
CA GLY A 216 -16.22 -18.54 15.03
C GLY A 216 -15.93 -17.83 16.35
N TRP A 217 -16.92 -17.10 16.87
CA TRP A 217 -16.86 -16.47 18.18
C TRP A 217 -17.57 -17.34 19.22
N ILE A 218 -17.11 -17.31 20.48
CA ILE A 218 -17.88 -17.83 21.62
C ILE A 218 -18.16 -16.64 22.54
N CYS A 219 -19.45 -16.38 22.80
CA CYS A 219 -19.88 -15.41 23.80
C CYS A 219 -19.83 -16.04 25.19
N LEU A 220 -19.00 -15.50 26.09
CA LEU A 220 -19.09 -15.78 27.52
C LEU A 220 -20.22 -14.94 28.14
N PRO A 221 -20.95 -15.43 29.18
CA PRO A 221 -22.10 -14.72 29.77
C PRO A 221 -21.76 -13.41 30.51
N SER A 222 -20.50 -12.97 30.53
CA SER A 222 -20.11 -11.65 31.05
C SER A 222 -18.98 -11.04 30.21
N ALA A 223 -19.37 -10.27 29.19
CA ALA A 223 -18.64 -9.16 28.58
C ALA A 223 -17.13 -9.28 28.26
N THR A 224 -16.57 -10.48 28.04
CA THR A 224 -15.20 -10.62 27.53
C THR A 224 -15.18 -11.65 26.41
N MET A 225 -14.91 -11.18 25.18
CA MET A 225 -14.80 -12.00 23.96
C MET A 225 -13.61 -12.97 24.07
N ALA A 226 -13.86 -14.27 23.96
CA ALA A 226 -12.82 -15.29 23.79
C ALA A 226 -12.98 -15.92 22.40
N MET A 227 -11.89 -15.94 21.63
CA MET A 227 -11.85 -16.38 20.23
C MET A 227 -11.53 -17.88 20.14
N TRP A 228 -12.27 -18.65 19.33
CA TRP A 228 -11.99 -20.07 19.05
C TRP A 228 -11.47 -20.23 17.62
N PHE A 229 -10.42 -21.05 17.43
CA PHE A 229 -9.86 -21.35 16.10
C PHE A 229 -10.58 -22.56 15.49
N GLY A 230 -11.38 -22.30 14.46
CA GLY A 230 -11.88 -23.34 13.55
C GLY A 230 -10.91 -23.57 12.39
N ALA A 231 -10.03 -24.56 12.53
CA ALA A 231 -9.52 -25.33 11.40
C ALA A 231 -9.53 -26.80 11.84
N GLY A 232 -10.41 -27.59 11.22
CA GLY A 232 -10.52 -29.01 11.50
C GLY A 232 -9.20 -29.73 11.21
N GLN A 233 -8.48 -30.10 12.25
CA GLN A 233 -7.70 -31.33 12.34
C GLN A 233 -7.41 -31.57 13.82
N ALA A 234 -7.93 -32.67 14.34
CA ALA A 234 -7.71 -33.12 15.70
C ALA A 234 -6.21 -33.30 15.94
N MET A 235 -5.62 -32.42 16.74
CA MET A 235 -4.30 -32.66 17.33
C MET A 235 -4.50 -33.77 18.37
N ARG A 236 -4.16 -35.01 18.00
CA ARG A 236 -4.06 -36.11 18.97
C ARG A 236 -2.97 -35.74 19.99
N PRO A 237 -3.22 -35.86 21.30
CA PRO A 237 -2.15 -35.71 22.28
C PRO A 237 -1.17 -36.87 22.10
N SER A 238 0.10 -36.55 21.92
CA SER A 238 1.20 -37.48 22.12
C SER A 238 1.26 -37.83 23.60
N THR A 239 0.79 -39.02 23.95
CA THR A 239 1.03 -39.68 25.23
C THR A 239 2.46 -40.21 25.25
N GLU A 240 3.23 -39.78 26.25
CA GLU A 240 4.04 -40.74 27.02
C GLU A 240 3.10 -41.47 27.99
#